data_AF-A0A916R856-F1
#
_entry.id   AF-A0A916R856-F1
#
_cell.length_a   1.000
_cell.length_b   1.000
_cell.length_c   1.000
_cell.angle_alpha   90.00
_cell.angle_beta   90.00
_cell.angle_gamma   90.00
#
_symmetry.space_group_name_H-M   'P 1'
#
loop_
_entity.id
_entity.type
_entity.pdbx_description
1 polymer ?
#
loop_
_entity_poly.entity_id
_entity_poly.type
_entity_poly.pdbx_seq_one_letter_code
_entity_poly.pdbx_strand_id
1 'polypeptide(L)'
;MFKQDRQHLKVVQLEEGILVHTQLKSAYIPALRSGFAGYPVNPRWSGVKYYAWKTGKQWRQALLNGEMVVRLSDSMLVSIDEIKEEEKSDVVRWGYHNSLPNSNWEFQFPVFQG
;
A
#
# COMPACT_ATOMS: atom_id res chain seq x y z
N MET A 1 8.51 31.47 -14.51
CA MET A 1 7.12 31.07 -14.25
C MET A 1 7.07 29.56 -14.09
N PHE A 2 7.00 29.05 -12.86
CA PHE A 2 6.76 27.62 -12.63
C PHE A 2 5.26 27.37 -12.79
N LYS A 3 4.88 26.62 -13.84
CA LYS A 3 3.51 26.13 -13.98
C LYS A 3 3.30 25.14 -12.84
N GLN A 4 2.55 25.55 -11.81
CA GLN A 4 1.97 24.62 -10.85
C GLN A 4 1.01 23.73 -11.61
N ASP A 5 1.51 22.60 -12.10
CA ASP A 5 0.68 21.49 -12.53
C ASP A 5 -0.13 21.10 -11.29
N ARG A 6 -1.45 21.34 -11.32
CA ARG A 6 -2.35 20.90 -10.25
C ARG A 6 -2.34 19.39 -10.29
N GLN A 7 -1.38 18.76 -9.61
CA GLN A 7 -1.27 17.32 -9.57
C GLN A 7 -2.50 16.79 -8.84
N HIS A 8 -3.50 16.36 -9.60
CA HIS A 8 -4.74 15.82 -9.10
C HIS A 8 -4.42 14.58 -8.25
N LEU A 9 -4.44 14.76 -6.93
CA LEU A 9 -4.41 13.68 -5.96
C LEU A 9 -5.62 12.78 -6.26
N LYS A 10 -5.38 11.51 -6.49
CA LYS A 10 -6.44 10.52 -6.69
C LYS A 10 -6.39 9.48 -5.59
N VAL A 11 -7.55 8.88 -5.32
CA VAL A 11 -7.68 7.75 -4.40
C VAL A 11 -7.44 6.45 -5.15
N VAL A 12 -6.61 5.59 -4.58
CA VAL A 12 -6.30 4.26 -5.11
C VAL A 12 -6.44 3.25 -4.00
N GLN A 13 -7.16 2.16 -4.27
CA GLN A 13 -7.18 1.00 -3.39
C GLN A 13 -5.86 0.22 -3.50
N LEU A 14 -5.17 0.03 -2.39
CA LEU A 14 -3.95 -0.79 -2.28
C LEU A 14 -4.28 -2.26 -2.04
N GLU A 15 -5.19 -2.51 -1.10
CA GLU A 15 -5.70 -3.81 -0.68
C GLU A 15 -7.17 -3.65 -0.23
N GLU A 16 -7.85 -4.74 0.10
CA GLU A 16 -9.19 -4.67 0.68
C GLU A 16 -9.18 -3.82 1.96
N GLY A 17 -10.05 -2.80 2.03
CA GLY A 17 -10.11 -1.89 3.16
C GLY A 17 -8.94 -0.91 3.33
N ILE A 18 -8.05 -0.77 2.33
CA ILE A 18 -6.91 0.17 2.40
C ILE A 18 -6.86 1.04 1.15
N LEU A 19 -7.16 2.33 1.33
CA LEU A 19 -7.13 3.37 0.29
C LEU A 19 -5.96 4.33 0.52
N VAL A 20 -5.45 4.97 -0.52
CA VAL A 20 -4.39 5.99 -0.40
C VAL A 20 -4.56 7.10 -1.42
N HIS A 21 -4.19 8.32 -1.03
CA HIS A 21 -4.00 9.41 -1.97
C HIS A 21 -2.64 9.31 -2.67
N THR A 22 -2.64 9.43 -3.99
CA THR A 22 -1.39 9.43 -4.75
C THR A 22 -1.47 10.33 -5.98
N GLN A 23 -0.32 10.88 -6.37
CA GLN A 23 -0.13 11.63 -7.62
C GLN A 23 0.40 10.72 -8.75
N LEU A 24 0.64 9.44 -8.46
CA LEU A 24 1.17 8.50 -9.46
C LEU A 24 0.21 8.32 -10.63
N LYS A 25 0.73 8.32 -11.86
CA LYS A 25 -0.05 7.99 -13.06
C LYS A 25 -0.65 6.59 -12.94
N SER A 26 -1.82 6.37 -13.55
CA SER A 26 -2.54 5.08 -13.49
C SER A 26 -1.70 3.90 -13.96
N ALA A 27 -0.81 4.12 -14.94
CA ALA A 27 0.14 3.12 -15.44
C ALA A 27 1.15 2.60 -14.40
N TYR A 28 1.31 3.28 -13.26
CA TYR A 28 2.27 2.91 -12.20
C TYR A 28 1.58 2.30 -10.97
N ILE A 29 0.25 2.37 -10.91
CA ILE A 29 -0.55 1.81 -9.81
C ILE A 29 -0.35 0.30 -9.62
N PRO A 30 -0.21 -0.52 -10.68
CA PRO A 30 0.11 -1.93 -10.48
C PRO A 30 1.43 -2.15 -9.72
N ALA A 31 2.48 -1.37 -10.03
CA ALA A 31 3.76 -1.49 -9.33
C ALA A 31 3.65 -1.06 -7.86
N LEU A 32 2.91 0.03 -7.59
CA LEU A 32 2.59 0.48 -6.23
C LEU A 32 1.90 -0.62 -5.41
N ARG A 33 0.83 -1.20 -5.94
CA ARG A 33 0.09 -2.31 -5.33
C ARG A 33 1.00 -3.51 -5.08
N SER A 34 1.82 -3.88 -6.06
CA SER A 34 2.76 -5.00 -5.90
C SER A 34 3.73 -4.77 -4.74
N GLY A 35 4.23 -3.53 -4.57
CA GLY A 35 5.09 -3.17 -3.46
C GLY A 35 4.38 -3.27 -2.12
N PHE A 36 3.15 -2.74 -2.04
CA PHE A 36 2.35 -2.79 -0.81
C PHE A 36 1.95 -4.21 -0.42
N ALA A 37 1.64 -5.07 -1.39
CA ALA A 37 1.35 -6.49 -1.16
C ALA A 37 2.59 -7.34 -0.82
N GLY A 38 3.80 -6.77 -0.90
CA GLY A 38 5.04 -7.47 -0.53
C GLY A 38 5.66 -8.33 -1.65
N TYR A 39 5.22 -8.17 -2.91
CA TYR A 39 5.85 -8.87 -4.04
C TYR A 39 7.30 -8.41 -4.27
N PRO A 40 8.18 -9.30 -4.77
CA PRO A 40 9.54 -8.93 -5.13
C PRO A 40 9.55 -7.86 -6.25
N VAL A 41 10.65 -7.14 -6.35
CA VAL A 41 10.85 -6.18 -7.43
C VAL A 41 10.82 -6.89 -8.79
N ASN A 42 10.10 -6.32 -9.75
CA ASN A 42 10.16 -6.80 -11.13
C ASN A 42 11.37 -6.16 -11.84
N PRO A 43 12.37 -6.93 -12.29
CA PRO A 43 13.59 -6.39 -12.90
C PRO A 43 13.33 -5.68 -14.25
N ARG A 44 12.16 -5.89 -14.87
CA ARG A 44 11.75 -5.22 -16.13
C ARG A 44 11.11 -3.85 -15.90
N TRP A 45 10.91 -3.43 -14.67
CA TRP A 45 10.32 -2.13 -14.39
C TRP A 45 11.30 -1.00 -14.71
N SER A 46 10.75 0.04 -15.34
CA SER A 46 11.45 1.33 -15.44
C SER A 46 11.66 1.93 -14.06
N GLY A 47 12.60 2.88 -13.94
CA GLY A 47 12.89 3.57 -12.68
C GLY A 47 11.64 4.17 -12.01
N VAL A 48 10.68 4.68 -12.79
CA VAL A 48 9.43 5.25 -12.26
C VAL A 48 8.50 4.18 -11.67
N LYS A 49 8.43 3.00 -12.31
CA LYS A 49 7.66 1.86 -11.77
C LYS A 49 8.36 1.27 -10.54
N TYR A 50 9.69 1.21 -10.54
CA TYR A 50 10.47 0.83 -9.37
C TYR A 50 10.23 1.79 -8.19
N TYR A 51 10.22 3.10 -8.44
CA TYR A 51 9.89 4.10 -7.43
C TYR A 51 8.49 3.86 -6.85
N ALA A 52 7.47 3.68 -7.70
CA ALA A 52 6.12 3.37 -7.24
C ALA A 52 6.06 2.09 -6.38
N TRP A 53 6.73 1.01 -6.79
CA TRP A 53 6.85 -0.21 -5.98
C TRP A 53 7.54 0.05 -4.64
N LYS A 54 8.65 0.79 -4.63
CA LYS A 54 9.39 1.11 -3.40
C LYS A 54 8.50 1.89 -2.43
N THR A 55 7.73 2.86 -2.92
CA THR A 55 6.75 3.61 -2.12
C THR A 55 5.73 2.68 -1.49
N GLY A 56 5.11 1.77 -2.26
CA GLY A 56 4.16 0.79 -1.73
C GLY A 56 4.78 -0.10 -0.65
N LYS A 57 6.01 -0.57 -0.87
CA LYS A 57 6.76 -1.37 0.12
C LYS A 57 7.02 -0.59 1.41
N GLN A 58 7.42 0.68 1.31
CA GLN A 58 7.65 1.54 2.47
C GLN A 58 6.37 1.76 3.26
N TRP A 59 5.24 2.01 2.60
CA TRP A 59 3.94 2.13 3.25
C TRP A 59 3.50 0.86 3.97
N ARG A 60 3.72 -0.32 3.39
CA ARG A 60 3.48 -1.60 4.08
C ARG A 60 4.31 -1.69 5.36
N GLN A 61 5.60 -1.35 5.30
CA GLN A 61 6.48 -1.38 6.47
C GLN A 61 6.06 -0.36 7.52
N ALA A 62 5.74 0.87 7.13
CA ALA A 62 5.26 1.91 8.03
C ALA A 62 3.94 1.51 8.71
N LEU A 63 3.03 0.87 7.97
CA LEU A 63 1.78 0.32 8.52
C LEU A 63 2.06 -0.78 9.57
N LEU A 64 2.97 -1.72 9.26
CA LEU A 64 3.37 -2.79 10.18
C LEU A 64 4.09 -2.26 11.43
N ASN A 65 4.89 -1.21 11.28
CA ASN A 65 5.58 -0.55 12.40
C ASN A 65 4.63 0.32 13.24
N GLY A 66 3.43 0.63 12.73
CA GLY A 66 2.48 1.56 13.36
C GLY A 66 2.84 3.03 13.17
N GLU A 67 3.72 3.35 12.22
CA GLU A 67 4.02 4.73 11.76
C GLU A 67 2.89 5.26 10.86
N MET A 68 2.23 4.35 10.14
CA MET A 68 1.00 4.62 9.40
C MET A 68 -0.13 3.75 9.93
N VAL A 69 -1.35 4.22 9.69
CA VAL A 69 -2.56 3.54 10.14
C VAL A 69 -3.69 3.72 9.14
N VAL A 70 -4.71 2.88 9.23
CA VAL A 70 -5.91 2.99 8.41
C VAL A 70 -6.99 3.69 9.23
N ARG A 71 -7.42 4.86 8.76
CA ARG A 71 -8.53 5.61 9.34
C ARG A 71 -9.84 4.89 9.03
N LEU A 72 -10.65 4.63 10.06
CA LEU A 72 -11.90 3.88 9.94
C LEU A 72 -12.99 4.61 9.16
N SER A 73 -13.02 5.94 9.22
CA SER A 73 -14.09 6.73 8.60
C SER A 73 -14.09 6.65 7.07
N ASP A 74 -12.93 6.46 6.45
CA ASP A 74 -12.76 6.50 5.00
C ASP A 74 -11.82 5.40 4.45
N SER A 75 -11.33 4.50 5.31
CA SER A 75 -10.35 3.45 4.96
C SER A 75 -9.01 4.00 4.42
N MET A 76 -8.68 5.26 4.69
CA MET A 76 -7.47 5.88 4.16
C MET A 76 -6.25 5.52 5.00
N LEU A 77 -5.17 5.13 4.32
CA LEU A 77 -3.84 4.96 4.88
C LEU A 77 -3.21 6.34 5.07
N VAL A 78 -3.01 6.73 6.32
CA VAL A 78 -2.50 8.05 6.73
C VAL A 78 -1.32 7.91 7.69
N SER A 79 -0.47 8.93 7.75
CA SER A 79 0.58 9.01 8.78
C SER A 79 -0.05 9.24 10.15
N ILE A 80 0.53 8.68 11.21
CA ILE A 80 0.07 8.93 12.58
C ILE A 80 0.12 10.43 12.95
N ASP A 81 1.06 11.17 12.38
CA ASP A 81 1.23 12.62 12.61
C ASP A 81 0.13 13.46 11.95
N GLU A 82 -0.58 12.91 10.96
CA GLU A 82 -1.68 13.59 10.26
C GLU A 82 -3.02 13.43 10.99
N ILE A 83 -3.06 12.60 12.03
CA ILE A 83 -4.28 12.30 12.79
C ILE A 83 -4.43 13.36 13.88
N LYS A 84 -5.53 14.12 13.81
CA LYS A 84 -5.92 15.03 14.88
C LYS A 84 -6.32 14.20 16.10
N GLU A 85 -6.07 14.72 17.31
CA GLU A 85 -6.35 14.02 18.57
C GLU A 85 -7.80 13.51 18.68
N GLU A 86 -8.75 14.21 18.03
CA GLU A 86 -10.18 13.86 17.95
C GLU A 86 -10.47 12.60 17.13
N GLU A 87 -9.63 12.22 16.17
CA GLU A 87 -9.83 11.07 15.28
C GLU A 87 -9.10 9.80 15.78
N LYS A 88 -8.38 9.88 16.91
CA LYS A 88 -7.52 8.80 17.40
C LYS A 88 -8.31 7.55 17.85
N SER A 89 -9.60 7.71 18.21
CA SER A 89 -10.52 6.61 18.49
C SER A 89 -10.91 5.81 17.24
N ASP A 90 -10.78 6.41 16.07
CA ASP A 90 -11.30 5.90 14.80
C ASP A 90 -10.17 5.29 13.95
N VAL A 91 -9.12 4.83 14.59
CA VAL A 91 -7.91 4.32 13.92
C VAL A 91 -7.74 2.85 14.23
N VAL A 92 -7.63 2.03 13.18
CA VAL A 92 -7.22 0.63 13.37
C VAL A 92 -5.71 0.53 13.23
N ARG A 93 -5.06 0.15 14.33
CA ARG A 93 -3.70 -0.35 14.29
C ARG A 93 -3.73 -1.75 13.67
N TRP A 94 -3.27 -1.85 12.42
CA TRP A 94 -3.09 -3.14 11.75
C TRP A 94 -2.00 -3.92 12.47
N GLY A 95 -2.39 -4.78 13.42
CA GLY A 95 -1.41 -5.52 14.23
C GLY A 95 -1.92 -6.51 15.28
N TYR A 96 -3.23 -6.65 15.54
CA TYR A 96 -3.68 -7.55 16.63
C TYR A 96 -4.88 -8.48 16.36
N HIS A 97 -5.41 -8.56 15.14
CA HIS A 97 -6.42 -9.60 14.86
C HIS A 97 -6.48 -10.05 13.39
N ASN A 98 -5.33 -10.29 12.79
CA ASN A 98 -5.22 -11.22 11.67
C ASN A 98 -3.97 -12.04 11.92
N SER A 99 -4.16 -13.18 12.59
CA SER A 99 -3.26 -14.31 12.51
C SER A 99 -2.83 -14.46 11.06
N LEU A 100 -1.56 -14.19 10.79
CA LEU A 100 -0.89 -14.63 9.58
C LEU A 100 -1.23 -16.12 9.44
N PRO A 101 -1.95 -16.59 8.39
CA PRO A 101 -1.83 -18.00 8.07
C PRO A 101 -0.35 -18.19 7.73
N ASN A 102 0.29 -19.07 8.50
CA ASN A 102 1.68 -19.49 8.38
C ASN A 102 2.26 -19.18 6.99
N SER A 103 3.31 -18.36 6.97
CA SER A 103 4.25 -18.26 5.87
C SER A 103 4.96 -19.61 5.70
N ASN A 104 4.25 -20.59 5.13
CA ASN A 104 4.80 -21.78 4.52
C ASN A 104 4.56 -21.62 3.02
N TRP A 105 5.48 -20.91 2.38
CA TRP A 105 5.51 -20.73 0.92
C TRP A 105 6.02 -22.00 0.24
N GLU A 106 5.20 -23.05 0.23
CA GLU A 106 5.36 -24.15 -0.72
C GLU A 106 4.57 -23.83 -1.98
N PHE A 107 5.31 -23.56 -3.07
CA PHE A 107 4.78 -23.54 -4.42
C PHE A 107 4.22 -24.92 -4.77
N GLN A 108 2.90 -25.05 -4.78
CA GLN A 108 2.25 -26.22 -5.37
C GLN A 108 1.73 -25.85 -6.76
N PHE A 109 2.54 -26.15 -7.78
CA PHE A 109 2.09 -26.14 -9.16
C PHE A 109 1.03 -27.23 -9.37
N PRO A 110 -0.05 -26.99 -10.13
CA PRO A 110 -0.99 -28.04 -10.46
C PRO A 110 -0.32 -29.04 -11.42
N VAL A 111 -0.16 -30.28 -10.97
CA VAL A 111 0.14 -31.42 -11.84
C VAL A 111 -1.15 -31.73 -12.60
N PHE A 112 -1.19 -31.44 -13.89
CA PHE A 112 -2.20 -31.99 -14.79
C PHE A 112 -1.93 -33.48 -14.96
N GLN A 113 -2.86 -34.33 -14.50
CA GLN A 113 -2.91 -35.73 -14.91
C GLN A 113 -3.77 -35.85 -16.17
N GLY A 114 -3.15 -36.34 -17.24
CA GLY A 114 -3.81 -36.97 -18.38
C GLY A 114 -3.52 -38.46 -18.36
#